data_AF-A0A3D1SY27-F1
#
_entry.id   AF-A0A3D1SY27-F1
#
_cell.length_a   1.000
_cell.length_b   1.000
_cell.length_c   1.000
_cell.angle_alpha   90.00
_cell.angle_beta   90.00
_cell.angle_gamma   90.00
#
_symmetry.space_group_name_H-M   'P 1'
#
loop_
_entity.id
_entity.type
_entity.pdbx_description
1 polymer ?
#
loop_
_entity_poly.entity_id
_entity_poly.type
_entity_poly.pdbx_seq_one_letter_code
_entity_poly.pdbx_strand_id
1 'polypeptide(L)'
;MNHQTPDTPPKLVVLHPDFAKLQADVAKIRIELSMLVLERDDLIFQECKNIEMAYMLSLGALEYKVYEAECAALRLKRKAELIQAQQNRQEKVILSKIEDTLEREFAEYQAKLDKQIDKMNAALDRNRHGEPLTDAESREMKQLYRTIIKVLHPDLNPDLSAAQIQLFH
;
A
#
# COMPACT_ATOMS: atom_id res chain seq x y z
N MET A 1 40.06 -66.72 -8.71
CA MET A 1 40.26 -65.80 -9.85
C MET A 1 39.39 -64.59 -9.61
N ASN A 2 39.95 -63.54 -9.01
CA ASN A 2 39.23 -62.31 -8.71
C ASN A 2 39.45 -61.34 -9.87
N HIS A 3 38.39 -61.03 -10.62
CA HIS A 3 38.42 -59.93 -11.59
C HIS A 3 38.18 -58.62 -10.83
N GLN A 4 39.24 -57.84 -10.67
CA GLN A 4 39.21 -56.47 -10.17
C GLN A 4 38.78 -55.55 -11.31
N THR A 5 37.64 -54.87 -11.15
CA THR A 5 37.21 -53.74 -11.98
C THR A 5 38.14 -52.55 -11.74
N PRO A 6 38.59 -51.83 -12.79
CA PRO A 6 39.44 -50.67 -12.62
C PRO A 6 38.63 -49.47 -12.12
N ASP A 7 39.02 -48.95 -10.96
CA ASP A 7 38.57 -47.67 -10.40
C ASP A 7 38.78 -46.57 -11.44
N THR A 8 37.68 -45.98 -11.91
CA THR A 8 37.74 -44.78 -12.76
C THR A 8 37.95 -43.58 -11.83
N PRO A 9 39.05 -42.81 -11.96
CA PRO A 9 39.28 -41.66 -11.10
C PRO A 9 38.18 -40.61 -11.32
N PRO A 10 37.73 -39.91 -10.27
CA PRO A 10 36.71 -38.89 -10.41
C PRO A 10 37.20 -37.80 -11.35
N LYS A 11 36.46 -37.56 -12.44
CA LYS A 11 36.73 -36.44 -13.36
C LYS A 11 36.66 -35.13 -12.56
N LEU A 12 37.79 -34.45 -12.43
CA LEU A 12 37.86 -33.11 -11.86
C LEU A 12 37.21 -32.14 -12.85
N VAL A 13 35.95 -31.79 -12.61
CA VAL A 13 35.23 -30.79 -13.41
C VAL A 13 35.72 -29.41 -12.99
N VAL A 14 36.61 -28.81 -13.78
CA VAL A 14 37.05 -27.42 -13.59
C VAL A 14 36.05 -26.50 -14.28
N LEU A 15 35.39 -25.63 -13.52
CA LEU A 15 34.46 -24.64 -14.07
C LEU A 15 35.21 -23.61 -14.92
N HIS A 16 34.66 -23.29 -16.09
CA HIS A 16 35.21 -22.24 -16.94
C HIS A 16 35.19 -20.90 -16.19
N PRO A 17 36.24 -20.05 -16.27
CA PRO A 17 36.33 -18.79 -15.53
C PRO A 17 35.11 -17.87 -15.72
N ASP A 18 34.58 -17.79 -16.96
CA ASP A 18 33.39 -16.98 -17.26
C ASP A 18 32.13 -17.48 -16.55
N PHE A 19 31.99 -18.79 -16.37
CA PHE A 19 30.86 -19.38 -15.66
C PHE A 19 30.94 -19.11 -14.15
N ALA A 20 32.15 -19.16 -13.57
CA ALA A 20 32.37 -18.78 -12.18
C ALA A 20 32.04 -17.29 -11.95
N LYS A 21 32.44 -16.43 -12.89
CA LYS A 21 32.10 -15.00 -12.85
C LYS A 21 30.60 -14.76 -12.92
N LEU A 22 29.91 -15.43 -13.85
CA LEU A 22 28.46 -15.30 -14.00
C LEU A 22 27.70 -15.76 -12.75
N GLN A 23 28.12 -16.85 -12.09
CA GLN A 23 27.54 -17.28 -10.82
C GLN A 23 27.71 -16.23 -9.72
N ALA A 24 28.88 -15.60 -9.63
CA ALA A 24 29.12 -14.53 -8.67
C ALA A 24 28.22 -13.31 -8.94
N ASP A 25 28.06 -12.91 -10.21
CA ASP A 25 27.19 -11.81 -10.61
C ASP A 25 25.72 -12.11 -10.29
N VAL A 26 25.24 -13.33 -10.58
CA VAL A 26 23.88 -13.78 -10.22
C VAL A 26 23.68 -13.75 -8.70
N ALA A 27 24.63 -14.25 -7.92
CA ALA A 27 24.55 -14.22 -6.47
C ALA A 27 24.49 -12.79 -5.93
N LYS A 28 25.29 -11.88 -6.50
CA LYS A 28 25.26 -10.46 -6.16
C LYS A 28 23.91 -9.82 -6.46
N ILE A 29 23.37 -10.01 -7.67
CA ILE A 29 22.07 -9.46 -8.09
C ILE A 29 20.95 -9.99 -7.20
N ARG A 30 20.96 -11.28 -6.82
CA ARG A 30 19.96 -11.86 -5.90
C ARG A 30 20.01 -11.20 -4.51
N ILE A 31 21.21 -10.90 -4.00
CA ILE A 31 21.35 -10.17 -2.74
C ILE A 31 20.76 -8.77 -2.87
N GLU A 32 21.12 -8.04 -3.92
CA GLU A 32 20.61 -6.68 -4.20
C GLU A 32 19.08 -6.67 -4.34
N LEU A 33 18.51 -7.60 -5.10
CA LEU A 33 17.05 -7.74 -5.25
C LEU A 33 16.37 -7.98 -3.90
N SER A 34 16.93 -8.84 -3.04
CA SER A 34 16.39 -9.05 -1.69
C SER A 34 16.46 -7.78 -0.81
N MET A 35 17.42 -6.88 -1.05
CA MET A 35 17.49 -5.59 -0.35
C MET A 35 16.37 -4.68 -0.82
N LEU A 36 16.23 -4.54 -2.14
CA LEU A 36 15.26 -3.65 -2.77
C LEU A 36 13.82 -4.05 -2.47
N VAL A 37 13.52 -5.37 -2.43
CA VAL A 37 12.18 -5.86 -2.05
C VAL A 37 11.85 -5.49 -0.60
N LEU A 38 12.80 -5.69 0.33
CA LEU A 38 12.60 -5.26 1.72
C LEU A 38 12.37 -3.75 1.79
N GLU A 39 13.23 -2.95 1.15
CA GLU A 39 13.14 -1.50 1.19
C GLU A 39 11.81 -1.00 0.60
N ARG A 40 11.39 -1.55 -0.53
CA ARG A 40 10.09 -1.24 -1.14
C ARG A 40 8.95 -1.49 -0.16
N ASP A 41 8.93 -2.64 0.50
CA ASP A 41 7.83 -3.02 1.40
C ASP A 41 7.85 -2.22 2.70
N ASP A 42 9.04 -1.95 3.25
CA ASP A 42 9.22 -1.06 4.40
C ASP A 42 8.70 0.35 4.08
N LEU A 43 9.00 0.87 2.89
CA LEU A 43 8.46 2.15 2.45
C LEU A 43 6.94 2.12 2.31
N ILE A 44 6.39 1.15 1.58
CA ILE A 44 4.95 1.10 1.27
C ILE A 44 4.11 0.87 2.53
N PHE A 45 4.51 -0.07 3.39
CA PHE A 45 3.68 -0.55 4.49
C PHE A 45 3.99 0.11 5.83
N GLN A 46 5.19 0.66 6.01
CA GLN A 46 5.60 1.29 7.26
C GLN A 46 5.78 2.80 7.11
N GLU A 47 6.77 3.25 6.33
CA GLU A 47 7.14 4.67 6.28
C GLU A 47 6.03 5.54 5.68
N CYS A 48 5.52 5.20 4.50
CA CYS A 48 4.43 5.95 3.86
C CYS A 48 3.17 5.95 4.74
N LYS A 49 2.88 4.85 5.42
CA LYS A 49 1.73 4.76 6.35
C LYS A 49 1.93 5.63 7.58
N ASN A 50 3.15 5.71 8.11
CA ASN A 50 3.48 6.61 9.23
C ASN A 50 3.32 8.08 8.84
N ILE A 51 3.78 8.44 7.64
CA ILE A 51 3.62 9.79 7.09
C ILE A 51 2.14 10.11 6.86
N GLU A 52 1.37 9.20 6.24
CA GLU A 52 -0.08 9.36 6.02
C GLU A 52 -0.83 9.56 7.34
N MET A 53 -0.51 8.76 8.35
CA MET A 53 -1.07 8.91 9.70
C MET A 53 -0.71 10.27 10.32
N ALA A 54 0.57 10.65 10.32
CA ALA A 54 1.03 11.93 10.87
C ALA A 54 0.37 13.12 10.16
N TYR A 55 0.20 13.03 8.84
CA TYR A 55 -0.53 14.01 8.05
C TYR A 55 -2.00 14.12 8.47
N MET A 56 -2.72 13.00 8.58
CA MET A 56 -4.13 12.99 8.97
C MET A 56 -4.34 13.55 10.38
N LEU A 57 -3.42 13.26 11.31
CA LEU A 57 -3.48 13.76 12.69
C LEU A 57 -3.16 15.26 12.80
N SER A 58 -2.27 15.78 11.95
CA SER A 58 -1.84 17.18 12.00
C SER A 58 -2.70 18.12 11.17
N LEU A 59 -3.10 17.71 9.97
CA LEU A 59 -3.77 18.56 8.98
C LEU A 59 -5.16 18.06 8.59
N GLY A 60 -5.41 16.75 8.62
CA GLY A 60 -6.64 16.14 8.11
C GLY A 60 -7.94 16.72 8.70
N ALA A 61 -7.96 17.02 10.00
CA ALA A 61 -9.12 17.64 10.65
C ALA A 61 -9.40 19.08 10.15
N LEU A 62 -8.37 19.81 9.73
CA LEU A 62 -8.51 21.15 9.17
C LEU A 62 -9.03 21.09 7.74
N GLU A 63 -8.49 20.18 6.93
CA GLU A 63 -8.97 19.97 5.56
C GLU A 63 -10.43 19.53 5.52
N TYR A 64 -10.81 18.63 6.42
CA TYR A 64 -12.21 18.22 6.60
C TYR A 64 -13.10 19.43 6.88
N LYS A 65 -12.74 20.27 7.86
CA LYS A 65 -13.54 21.46 8.23
C LYS A 65 -13.64 22.47 7.11
N VAL A 66 -12.56 22.70 6.37
CA VAL A 66 -12.56 23.59 5.20
C VAL A 66 -13.52 23.04 4.15
N TYR A 67 -13.39 21.77 3.78
CA TYR A 67 -14.23 21.15 2.77
C TYR A 67 -15.70 21.08 3.17
N GLU A 68 -15.98 20.77 4.44
CA GLU A 68 -17.34 20.78 5.01
C GLU A 68 -17.99 22.16 4.90
N ALA A 69 -17.25 23.22 5.27
CA ALA A 69 -17.72 24.60 5.17
C ALA A 69 -17.95 25.02 3.70
N GLU A 70 -17.06 24.64 2.78
CA GLU A 70 -17.21 24.88 1.35
C GLU A 70 -18.47 24.19 0.81
N CYS A 71 -18.70 22.92 1.16
CA CYS A 71 -19.88 22.18 0.75
C CYS A 71 -21.17 22.84 1.27
N ALA A 72 -21.18 23.26 2.54
CA ALA A 72 -22.31 23.96 3.13
C ALA A 72 -22.60 25.29 2.41
N ALA A 73 -21.57 26.08 2.14
CA ALA A 73 -21.69 27.34 1.42
C ALA A 73 -22.23 27.15 -0.01
N LEU A 74 -21.69 26.16 -0.73
CA LEU A 74 -22.15 25.81 -2.08
C LEU A 74 -23.62 25.35 -2.07
N ARG A 75 -24.01 24.49 -1.11
CA ARG A 75 -25.39 24.02 -0.99
C ARG A 75 -26.35 25.17 -0.71
N LEU A 76 -25.99 26.09 0.20
CA LEU A 76 -26.81 27.27 0.49
C LEU A 76 -26.93 28.20 -0.72
N LYS A 77 -25.84 28.44 -1.44
CA LYS A 77 -25.86 29.23 -2.68
C LYS A 77 -26.78 28.61 -3.71
N ARG A 78 -26.64 27.30 -3.95
CA ARG A 78 -27.46 26.56 -4.91
C ARG A 78 -28.95 26.58 -4.54
N LYS A 79 -29.25 26.44 -3.25
CA LYS A 79 -30.61 26.59 -2.72
C LYS A 79 -31.20 27.96 -3.03
N ALA A 80 -30.45 29.03 -2.81
CA ALA A 80 -30.88 30.38 -3.11
C ALA A 80 -31.16 30.58 -4.61
N GLU A 81 -30.30 30.04 -5.49
CA GLU A 81 -30.50 30.07 -6.94
C GLU A 81 -31.80 29.37 -7.37
N LEU A 82 -32.10 28.19 -6.80
CA LEU A 82 -33.31 27.43 -7.12
C LEU A 82 -34.59 28.16 -6.66
N ILE A 83 -34.55 28.78 -5.48
CA ILE A 83 -35.66 29.61 -4.97
C ILE A 83 -35.86 30.82 -5.88
N GLN A 84 -34.80 31.55 -6.20
CA GLN A 84 -34.86 32.74 -7.06
C GLN A 84 -35.39 32.39 -8.45
N ALA A 85 -34.98 31.24 -9.02
CA ALA A 85 -35.45 30.78 -10.32
C ALA A 85 -36.97 30.50 -10.33
N GLN A 86 -37.51 29.89 -9.28
CA GLN A 86 -38.97 29.65 -9.16
C GLN A 86 -39.74 30.96 -8.97
N GLN A 87 -39.23 31.88 -8.14
CA GLN A 87 -39.83 33.21 -7.96
C GLN A 87 -39.87 34.01 -9.26
N ASN A 88 -38.77 34.01 -10.03
CA ASN A 88 -38.68 34.73 -11.31
C ASN A 88 -39.67 34.19 -12.36
N ARG A 89 -40.02 32.90 -12.27
CA ARG A 89 -41.06 32.28 -13.11
C ARG A 89 -42.48 32.44 -12.56
N GLN A 90 -42.66 33.15 -11.44
CA GLN A 90 -43.93 33.27 -10.72
C GLN A 90 -44.52 31.91 -10.30
N GLU A 91 -43.66 30.89 -10.12
CA GLU A 91 -44.05 29.57 -9.64
C GLU A 91 -44.18 29.57 -8.12
N LYS A 92 -45.02 28.68 -7.57
CA LYS A 92 -45.07 28.45 -6.13
C LYS A 92 -43.75 27.79 -5.68
N VAL A 93 -43.05 28.42 -4.74
CA VAL A 93 -41.82 27.86 -4.18
C VAL A 93 -42.14 26.62 -3.34
N ILE A 94 -41.66 25.46 -3.79
CA ILE A 94 -41.82 24.18 -3.06
C ILE A 94 -40.47 23.75 -2.51
N LEU A 95 -40.21 24.06 -1.24
CA LEU A 95 -38.92 23.81 -0.59
C LEU A 95 -38.55 22.32 -0.54
N SER A 96 -39.51 21.41 -0.37
CA SER A 96 -39.22 19.97 -0.32
C SER A 96 -38.59 19.47 -1.63
N LYS A 97 -39.15 19.85 -2.78
CA LYS A 97 -38.59 19.48 -4.10
C LYS A 97 -37.19 20.08 -4.34
N ILE A 98 -36.92 21.26 -3.77
CA ILE A 98 -35.61 21.89 -3.83
C ILE A 98 -34.61 21.06 -3.00
N GLU A 99 -34.98 20.66 -1.79
CA GLU A 99 -34.13 19.79 -0.96
C GLU A 99 -33.87 18.43 -1.61
N ASP A 100 -34.87 17.78 -2.19
CA ASP A 100 -34.70 16.50 -2.91
C ASP A 100 -33.77 16.63 -4.13
N THR A 101 -33.71 17.83 -4.72
CA THR A 101 -32.79 18.13 -5.82
C THR A 101 -31.38 18.36 -5.29
N LEU A 102 -31.25 19.16 -4.23
CA LEU A 102 -29.96 19.41 -3.58
C LEU A 102 -29.34 18.12 -3.02
N GLU A 103 -30.14 17.20 -2.49
CA GLU A 103 -29.65 15.93 -1.98
C GLU A 103 -28.99 15.08 -3.08
N ARG A 104 -29.62 15.03 -4.25
CA ARG A 104 -29.04 14.34 -5.42
C ARG A 104 -27.83 15.07 -5.97
N GLU A 105 -27.87 16.41 -6.05
CA GLU A 105 -26.75 17.23 -6.55
C GLU A 105 -25.53 17.14 -5.62
N PHE A 106 -25.73 16.99 -4.31
CA PHE A 106 -24.66 17.01 -3.30
C PHE A 106 -24.25 15.64 -2.74
N ALA A 107 -24.87 14.54 -3.18
CA ALA A 107 -24.57 13.19 -2.67
C ALA A 107 -23.08 12.81 -2.79
N GLU A 108 -22.43 13.19 -3.89
CA GLU A 108 -21.00 12.92 -4.08
C GLU A 108 -20.10 13.71 -3.12
N TYR A 109 -20.52 14.90 -2.72
CA TYR A 109 -19.80 15.72 -1.74
C TYR A 109 -19.90 15.09 -0.35
N GLN A 110 -21.09 14.60 0.03
CA GLN A 110 -21.27 13.88 1.29
C GLN A 110 -20.42 12.61 1.32
N ALA A 111 -20.44 11.82 0.24
CA ALA A 111 -19.62 10.61 0.14
C ALA A 111 -18.10 10.90 0.24
N LYS A 112 -17.65 12.10 -0.16
CA LYS A 112 -16.25 12.53 0.02
C LYS A 112 -15.94 12.90 1.46
N LEU A 113 -16.86 13.57 2.16
CA LEU A 113 -16.72 13.87 3.60
C LEU A 113 -16.64 12.58 4.41
N ASP A 114 -17.52 11.62 4.13
CA ASP A 114 -17.55 10.33 4.82
C ASP A 114 -16.21 9.58 4.64
N LYS A 115 -15.68 9.55 3.41
CA LYS A 115 -14.35 8.96 3.13
C LYS A 115 -13.21 9.64 3.87
N GLN A 116 -13.28 10.96 4.09
CA GLN A 116 -12.26 11.66 4.86
C GLN A 116 -12.33 11.30 6.33
N ILE A 117 -13.54 11.18 6.88
CA ILE A 117 -13.77 10.70 8.27
C ILE A 117 -13.20 9.28 8.44
N ASP A 118 -13.47 8.38 7.50
CA ASP A 118 -12.95 7.01 7.54
C ASP A 118 -11.41 6.98 7.58
N LYS A 119 -10.75 7.81 6.76
CA LYS A 119 -9.29 7.94 6.76
C LYS A 119 -8.76 8.49 8.09
N MET A 120 -9.45 9.46 8.68
CA MET A 120 -9.07 10.02 9.97
C MET A 120 -9.21 8.99 11.10
N ASN A 121 -10.30 8.22 11.10
CA ASN A 121 -10.51 7.15 12.07
C ASN A 121 -9.43 6.07 11.95
N ALA A 122 -9.11 5.64 10.73
CA ALA A 122 -8.03 4.68 10.49
C ALA A 122 -6.66 5.19 11.00
N ALA A 123 -6.36 6.48 10.82
CA ALA A 123 -5.14 7.08 11.35
C ALA A 123 -5.13 7.12 12.90
N LEU A 124 -6.26 7.43 13.53
CA LEU A 124 -6.41 7.41 14.99
C LEU A 124 -6.26 6.01 15.57
N ASP A 125 -6.89 5.01 14.95
CA ASP A 125 -6.81 3.62 15.40
C ASP A 125 -5.37 3.09 15.30
N ARG A 126 -4.68 3.39 14.19
CA ARG A 126 -3.27 3.05 14.01
C ARG A 126 -2.38 3.70 15.07
N ASN A 127 -2.64 4.96 15.41
CA ASN A 127 -1.89 5.70 16.43
C ASN A 127 -2.15 5.18 17.85
N ARG A 128 -3.38 4.74 18.15
CA ARG A 128 -3.77 4.24 19.47
C ARG A 128 -3.29 2.82 19.75
N HIS A 129 -3.25 1.98 18.72
CA HIS A 129 -2.95 0.56 18.86
C HIS A 129 -1.55 0.16 18.40
N GLY A 130 -0.81 1.08 17.77
CA GLY A 130 0.57 0.84 17.35
C GLY A 130 1.55 1.18 18.46
N GLU A 131 2.00 0.17 19.22
CA GLU A 131 3.27 0.31 19.95
C GLU A 131 4.40 0.26 18.93
N PRO A 132 5.28 1.30 18.88
CA PRO A 132 6.42 1.26 17.98
C PRO A 132 7.37 0.15 18.43
N LEU A 133 7.78 -0.68 17.48
CA LEU A 133 8.87 -1.62 17.70
C LEU A 133 10.12 -0.87 18.13
N THR A 134 10.85 -1.43 19.07
CA THR A 134 12.22 -0.98 19.37
C THR A 134 13.13 -1.18 18.17
N ASP A 135 14.27 -0.48 18.15
CA ASP A 135 15.27 -0.64 17.08
C ASP A 135 15.76 -2.09 16.95
N ALA A 136 15.84 -2.82 18.06
CA ALA A 136 16.24 -4.22 18.07
C ALA A 136 15.18 -5.11 17.41
N GLU A 137 13.92 -4.97 17.80
CA GLU A 137 12.80 -5.73 17.22
C GLU A 137 12.59 -5.41 15.74
N SER A 138 12.73 -4.14 15.35
CA SER A 138 12.64 -3.72 13.95
C SER A 138 13.74 -4.36 13.10
N ARG A 139 14.98 -4.43 13.60
CA ARG A 139 16.07 -5.12 12.91
C ARG A 139 15.82 -6.62 12.77
N GLU A 140 15.35 -7.26 13.83
CA GLU A 140 15.00 -8.68 13.83
C GLU A 140 13.88 -8.98 12.82
N MET A 141 12.82 -8.18 12.84
CA MET A 141 11.69 -8.30 11.91
C MET A 141 12.16 -8.17 10.45
N LYS A 142 12.97 -7.15 10.14
CA LYS A 142 13.53 -6.96 8.79
C LYS A 142 14.42 -8.14 8.38
N GLN A 143 15.19 -8.72 9.31
CA GLN A 143 16.01 -9.90 9.03
C GLN A 143 15.16 -11.15 8.74
N LEU A 144 14.12 -11.39 9.54
CA LEU A 144 13.19 -12.50 9.34
C LEU A 144 12.45 -12.37 8.01
N TYR A 145 11.91 -11.18 7.72
CA TYR A 145 11.22 -10.90 6.47
C TYR A 145 12.11 -11.20 5.25
N ARG A 146 13.37 -10.75 5.26
CA ARG A 146 14.32 -11.06 4.17
C ARG A 146 14.59 -12.54 4.01
N THR A 147 14.64 -13.27 5.12
CA THR A 147 14.86 -14.72 5.09
C THR A 147 13.69 -15.40 4.40
N ILE A 148 12.46 -14.99 4.72
CA ILE A 148 11.24 -15.47 4.07
C ILE A 148 11.24 -15.14 2.57
N ILE A 149 11.53 -13.88 2.20
CA ILE A 149 11.58 -13.45 0.80
C ILE A 149 12.63 -14.23 -0.01
N LYS A 150 13.81 -14.46 0.55
CA LYS A 150 14.83 -15.28 -0.14
C LYS A 150 14.36 -16.71 -0.40
N VAL A 151 13.51 -17.26 0.45
CA VAL A 151 12.98 -18.62 0.30
C VAL A 151 11.79 -18.66 -0.66
N LEU A 152 10.88 -17.68 -0.61
CA LEU A 152 9.59 -17.72 -1.31
C LEU A 152 9.55 -16.94 -2.62
N HIS A 153 10.47 -16.01 -2.88
CA HIS A 153 10.44 -15.20 -4.09
C HIS A 153 10.93 -16.01 -5.30
N PRO A 154 10.13 -16.14 -6.38
CA PRO A 154 10.49 -16.97 -7.56
C PRO A 154 11.83 -16.62 -8.20
N ASP A 155 12.17 -15.33 -8.28
CA ASP A 155 13.46 -14.90 -8.87
C ASP A 155 14.67 -15.14 -7.94
N LEU A 156 14.46 -15.25 -6.63
CA LEU A 156 15.53 -15.49 -5.64
C LEU A 156 15.75 -16.98 -5.41
N ASN A 157 14.66 -17.76 -5.43
CA ASN A 157 14.67 -19.20 -5.28
C ASN A 157 14.03 -19.87 -6.53
N PRO A 158 14.84 -20.30 -7.50
CA PRO A 158 14.32 -20.95 -8.72
C PRO A 158 13.77 -22.37 -8.48
N ASP A 159 14.07 -22.99 -7.34
CA ASP A 159 13.72 -24.39 -7.04
C ASP A 159 12.38 -24.50 -6.27
N LEU A 160 11.51 -23.51 -6.39
CA LEU A 160 10.22 -23.47 -5.70
C LEU A 160 9.22 -24.49 -6.26
N SER A 161 8.50 -25.14 -5.35
CA SER A 161 7.32 -25.94 -5.70
C SER A 161 6.15 -25.05 -6.11
N ALA A 162 5.20 -25.60 -6.88
CA ALA A 162 3.99 -24.89 -7.29
C ALA A 162 3.18 -24.32 -6.10
N ALA A 163 3.14 -25.05 -4.97
CA ALA A 163 2.48 -24.59 -3.75
C ALA A 163 3.17 -23.37 -3.11
N GLN A 164 4.50 -23.32 -3.16
CA GLN A 164 5.26 -22.17 -2.62
C GLN A 164 5.17 -20.94 -3.51
N ILE A 165 5.11 -21.13 -4.84
CA ILE A 165 4.82 -20.03 -5.78
C ILE A 165 3.42 -19.47 -5.49
N GLN A 166 2.43 -20.34 -5.28
CA GLN A 166 1.07 -19.90 -4.90
C GLN A 166 1.05 -19.17 -3.55
N LEU A 167 1.91 -19.53 -2.59
CA LEU A 167 1.99 -18.84 -1.30
C LEU A 167 2.54 -17.40 -1.42
N PHE A 168 3.35 -17.13 -2.44
CA PHE A 168 3.94 -15.82 -2.66
C PHE A 168 2.98 -14.84 -3.38
N HIS A 169 2.05 -15.36 -4.19
CA HIS A 169 1.09 -14.59 -4.97
C HIS A 169 -0.23 -14.34 -4.23
#